data_AF-A0A954IQ58-F1
#
_entry.id   AF-A0A954IQ58-F1
#
_cell.length_a   1.000
_cell.length_b   1.000
_cell.length_c   1.000
_cell.angle_alpha   90.00
_cell.angle_beta   90.00
_cell.angle_gamma   90.00
#
_symmetry.space_group_name_H-M   'P 1'
#
loop_
_entity.id
_entity.type
_entity.pdbx_description
1 polymer ?
#
loop_
_entity_poly.entity_id
_entity_poly.type
_entity_poly.pdbx_seq_one_letter_code
_entity_poly.pdbx_strand_id
1 'polypeptide(L)'
;PVVLDALLDDLITRLKVDESRVYLTGLSMGGQGTWDWVGYSPERFAAIAPICGRADRSLAEVLSTKPIWVFHGAKDTAVPLEQSERIVHALKKVGSDVKFTIYPDAGHDSWTESYNNPELYNWLLKHKQPNP
;
A
#
# COMPACT_ATOMS: atom_id res chain seq x y z
N PRO A 1 10.51 7.47 7.57
CA PRO A 1 10.37 7.74 6.12
C PRO A 1 11.55 8.50 5.49
N VAL A 2 12.11 9.53 6.14
CA VAL A 2 13.25 10.35 5.61
C VAL A 2 14.39 9.53 4.98
N VAL A 3 14.89 8.51 5.67
CA VAL A 3 16.00 7.67 5.16
C VAL A 3 15.56 6.86 3.92
N LEU A 4 14.30 6.45 3.87
CA LEU A 4 13.75 5.72 2.73
C LEU A 4 13.54 6.63 1.51
N ASP A 5 13.14 7.89 1.70
CA ASP A 5 13.10 8.90 0.63
C ASP A 5 14.50 9.12 0.05
N ALA A 6 15.51 9.35 0.90
CA ALA A 6 16.88 9.54 0.44
C ALA A 6 17.41 8.32 -0.33
N LEU A 7 17.05 7.10 0.09
CA LEU A 7 17.37 5.89 -0.66
C LEU A 7 16.67 5.85 -2.02
N LEU A 8 15.38 6.20 -2.06
CA LEU A 8 14.61 6.25 -3.31
C LEU A 8 15.19 7.30 -4.27
N ASP A 9 15.59 8.47 -3.75
CA ASP A 9 16.24 9.54 -4.52
C ASP A 9 17.57 9.07 -5.14
N ASP A 10 18.43 8.38 -4.36
CA ASP A 10 19.69 7.80 -4.87
C ASP A 10 19.42 6.78 -5.98
N LEU A 11 18.44 5.89 -5.77
CA LEU A 11 18.08 4.87 -6.74
C LEU A 11 17.52 5.47 -8.04
N ILE A 12 16.63 6.46 -7.95
CA ILE A 12 16.08 7.17 -9.12
C ILE A 12 17.21 7.88 -9.89
N THR A 13 18.18 8.47 -9.20
CA THR A 13 19.31 9.15 -9.84
C THR A 13 20.24 8.18 -10.58
N ARG A 14 20.40 6.96 -10.06
CA ARG A 14 21.37 5.97 -10.56
C ARG A 14 20.80 4.99 -11.57
N LEU A 15 19.49 4.77 -11.55
CA LEU A 15 18.79 3.80 -12.37
C LEU A 15 17.84 4.52 -13.33
N LYS A 16 17.48 3.86 -14.45
CA LYS A 16 16.49 4.39 -15.39
C LYS A 16 15.07 4.11 -14.89
N VAL A 17 14.71 4.75 -13.78
CA VAL A 17 13.37 4.64 -13.18
C VAL A 17 12.42 5.60 -13.89
N ASP A 18 11.22 5.12 -14.19
CA ASP A 18 10.11 6.01 -14.56
C ASP A 18 9.48 6.54 -13.27
N GLU A 19 9.80 7.79 -12.92
CA GLU A 19 9.33 8.42 -11.68
C GLU A 19 7.81 8.55 -11.60
N SER A 20 7.11 8.56 -12.74
CA SER A 20 5.64 8.52 -12.77
C SER A 20 5.07 7.16 -12.35
N ARG A 21 5.91 6.13 -12.20
CA ARG A 21 5.53 4.73 -11.92
C ARG A 21 6.37 4.11 -10.79
N VAL A 22 6.53 4.85 -9.70
CA VAL A 22 7.06 4.30 -8.45
C VAL A 22 5.88 3.73 -7.64
N TYR A 23 6.00 2.48 -7.20
CA TYR A 23 4.97 1.78 -6.44
C TYR A 23 5.50 1.36 -5.08
N LEU A 24 4.64 1.31 -4.06
CA LEU A 24 5.02 0.91 -2.72
C LEU A 24 4.21 -0.29 -2.22
N THR A 25 4.89 -1.30 -1.72
CA THR A 25 4.28 -2.47 -1.09
C THR A 25 5.16 -2.96 0.05
N GLY A 26 4.54 -3.65 1.00
CA GLY A 26 5.21 -4.30 2.11
C GLY A 26 4.22 -5.14 2.90
N LEU A 27 4.77 -6.07 3.68
CA LEU A 27 4.03 -7.06 4.46
C LEU A 27 4.25 -6.86 5.96
N SER A 28 3.23 -7.11 6.78
CA SER A 28 3.32 -7.05 8.26
C SER A 28 3.83 -5.68 8.74
N MET A 29 4.98 -5.62 9.43
CA MET A 29 5.65 -4.37 9.78
C MET A 29 5.96 -3.51 8.54
N GLY A 30 6.31 -4.12 7.40
CA GLY A 30 6.45 -3.42 6.13
C GLY A 30 5.12 -2.98 5.51
N GLY A 31 4.01 -3.65 5.84
CA GLY A 31 2.66 -3.21 5.50
C GLY A 31 2.29 -1.95 6.25
N GLN A 32 2.66 -1.85 7.54
CA GLN A 32 2.58 -0.60 8.29
C GLN A 32 3.52 0.46 7.70
N GLY A 33 4.77 0.10 7.39
CA GLY A 33 5.72 1.02 6.76
C GLY A 33 5.24 1.56 5.40
N THR A 34 4.45 0.79 4.66
CA THR A 34 3.80 1.25 3.42
C THR A 34 2.84 2.41 3.69
N TRP A 35 2.01 2.29 4.73
CA TRP A 35 1.10 3.36 5.15
C TRP A 35 1.86 4.59 5.68
N ASP A 36 2.83 4.36 6.56
CA ASP A 36 3.59 5.44 7.18
C ASP A 36 4.40 6.23 6.15
N TRP A 37 4.97 5.56 5.15
CA TRP A 37 5.76 6.21 4.12
C TRP A 37 4.89 6.94 3.09
N VAL A 38 3.80 6.34 2.59
CA VAL A 38 2.89 7.06 1.69
C VAL A 38 2.21 8.25 2.38
N GLY A 39 1.95 8.16 3.69
CA GLY A 39 1.41 9.27 4.47
C GLY A 39 2.40 10.42 4.64
N TYR A 40 3.70 10.13 4.62
CA TYR A 40 4.77 11.12 4.70
C TYR A 40 5.05 11.80 3.35
N SER A 41 5.10 11.03 2.25
CA SER A 41 5.43 11.51 0.91
C SER A 41 4.43 10.98 -0.13
N PRO A 42 3.16 11.41 -0.08
CA PRO A 42 2.08 10.87 -0.92
C PRO A 42 2.28 11.13 -2.42
N GLU A 43 3.07 12.15 -2.76
CA GLU A 43 3.40 12.52 -4.13
C GLU A 43 4.36 11.55 -4.81
N ARG A 44 5.11 10.74 -4.04
CA ARG A 44 6.17 9.86 -4.55
C ARG A 44 5.68 8.57 -5.19
N PHE A 45 4.47 8.13 -4.86
CA PHE A 45 3.99 6.79 -5.22
C PHE A 45 2.74 6.87 -6.10
N ALA A 46 2.77 6.21 -7.27
CA ALA A 46 1.64 6.11 -8.17
C ALA A 46 0.50 5.25 -7.61
N ALA A 47 0.84 4.18 -6.89
CA ALA A 47 -0.11 3.29 -6.22
C ALA A 47 0.57 2.55 -5.07
N ILE A 48 -0.22 2.09 -4.11
CA ILE A 48 0.28 1.29 -2.97
C ILE A 48 -0.47 -0.02 -2.77
N ALA A 49 0.24 -1.04 -2.28
CA ALA A 49 -0.29 -2.35 -1.93
C ALA A 49 0.20 -2.81 -0.55
N PRO A 50 -0.38 -2.30 0.55
CA PRO A 50 -0.05 -2.73 1.90
C PRO A 50 -0.69 -4.09 2.21
N ILE A 51 0.10 -5.00 2.78
CA ILE A 51 -0.31 -6.37 3.11
C ILE A 51 -0.21 -6.57 4.62
N CYS A 52 -1.31 -7.00 5.25
CA CYS A 52 -1.42 -7.33 6.67
C CYS A 52 -0.75 -6.33 7.64
N GLY A 53 -0.88 -5.03 7.35
CA GLY A 53 -0.30 -3.94 8.13
C GLY A 53 -1.33 -3.13 8.94
N ARG A 54 -0.83 -2.32 9.86
CA ARG A 54 -1.62 -1.32 10.62
C ARG A 54 -1.46 0.05 9.97
N ALA A 55 -2.50 0.87 10.03
CA ALA A 55 -2.48 2.24 9.52
C ALA A 55 -3.12 3.19 10.51
N ASP A 56 -2.65 4.44 10.55
CA ASP A 56 -3.41 5.52 11.18
C ASP A 56 -4.59 5.90 10.27
N ARG A 57 -5.80 5.96 10.85
CA ARG A 57 -7.03 6.34 10.15
C ARG A 57 -7.03 7.80 9.70
N SER A 58 -6.21 8.65 10.32
CA SER A 58 -6.05 10.05 9.93
C SER A 58 -5.53 10.21 8.49
N LEU A 59 -4.84 9.18 7.97
CA LEU A 59 -4.33 9.14 6.59
C LEU A 59 -5.44 9.09 5.54
N ALA A 60 -6.67 8.71 5.90
CA ALA A 60 -7.74 8.50 4.93
C ALA A 60 -8.00 9.76 4.07
N GLU A 61 -8.07 10.94 4.69
CA GLU A 61 -8.35 12.19 3.97
C GLU A 61 -7.26 12.51 2.95
N VAL A 62 -5.99 12.43 3.38
CA VAL A 62 -4.81 12.74 2.56
C VAL A 62 -4.64 11.73 1.41
N LEU A 63 -5.03 10.47 1.63
CA LEU A 63 -4.88 9.39 0.66
C LEU A 63 -6.17 9.09 -0.12
N SER A 64 -7.21 9.92 0.01
CA SER A 64 -8.54 9.69 -0.59
C SER A 64 -8.48 9.43 -2.10
N THR A 65 -7.60 10.11 -2.82
CA THR A 65 -7.43 9.99 -4.27
C THR A 65 -6.32 9.01 -4.69
N LYS A 66 -5.58 8.43 -3.73
CA LYS A 66 -4.47 7.53 -4.02
C LYS A 66 -5.01 6.15 -4.45
N PRO A 67 -4.52 5.55 -5.55
CA PRO A 67 -4.81 4.15 -5.84
C PRO A 67 -4.23 3.23 -4.75
N ILE A 68 -5.10 2.51 -4.04
CA ILE A 68 -4.75 1.65 -2.91
C ILE A 68 -5.40 0.28 -3.11
N TRP A 69 -4.62 -0.80 -2.94
CA TRP A 69 -5.13 -2.17 -2.85
C TRP A 69 -4.60 -2.86 -1.60
N VAL A 70 -5.46 -3.01 -0.61
CA VAL A 70 -5.14 -3.64 0.69
C VAL A 70 -5.35 -5.15 0.60
N PHE A 71 -4.47 -5.92 1.24
CA PHE A 71 -4.57 -7.38 1.35
C PHE A 71 -4.44 -7.83 2.79
N HIS A 72 -5.21 -8.85 3.19
CA HIS A 72 -5.14 -9.41 4.55
C HIS A 72 -5.63 -10.86 4.60
N GLY A 73 -5.15 -11.65 5.57
CA GLY A 73 -5.68 -12.98 5.87
C GLY A 73 -6.78 -12.93 6.93
N ALA A 74 -7.88 -13.65 6.73
CA ALA A 74 -8.99 -13.66 7.69
C ALA A 74 -8.65 -14.38 9.01
N LYS A 75 -7.63 -15.24 9.01
CA LYS A 75 -7.17 -16.00 10.18
C LYS A 75 -5.88 -15.41 10.76
N ASP A 76 -5.54 -14.16 10.44
CA ASP A 76 -4.34 -13.51 10.97
C ASP A 76 -4.47 -13.28 12.49
N THR A 77 -3.62 -13.96 13.26
CA THR A 77 -3.54 -13.84 14.72
C THR A 77 -2.45 -12.87 15.20
N ALA A 78 -1.55 -12.43 14.32
CA ALA A 78 -0.45 -11.52 14.66
C ALA A 78 -0.85 -10.06 14.45
N VAL A 79 -1.52 -9.77 13.33
CA VAL A 79 -2.16 -8.49 13.06
C VAL A 79 -3.63 -8.78 12.79
N PRO A 80 -4.54 -8.49 13.72
CA PRO A 80 -5.95 -8.79 13.51
C PRO A 80 -6.51 -8.09 12.25
N LEU A 81 -7.33 -8.80 11.47
CA LEU A 81 -7.96 -8.30 10.22
C LEU A 81 -8.60 -6.92 10.40
N GLU A 82 -9.18 -6.65 11.58
CA GLU A 82 -9.84 -5.41 11.93
C GLU A 82 -8.92 -4.18 11.76
N GLN A 83 -7.60 -4.36 11.83
CA GLN A 83 -6.64 -3.28 11.58
C GLN A 83 -6.73 -2.77 10.14
N SER A 84 -6.83 -3.67 9.16
CA SER A 84 -7.02 -3.27 7.76
C SER A 84 -8.46 -2.82 7.48
N GLU A 85 -9.46 -3.47 8.08
CA GLU A 85 -10.86 -3.05 7.92
C GLU A 85 -11.08 -1.60 8.38
N ARG A 86 -10.45 -1.19 9.49
CA ARG A 86 -10.55 0.16 10.04
C ARG A 86 -10.10 1.24 9.06
N ILE A 87 -8.95 1.07 8.40
CA ILE A 87 -8.44 2.05 7.43
C ILE A 87 -9.22 1.98 6.12
N VAL A 88 -9.58 0.78 5.64
CA VAL A 88 -10.42 0.62 4.44
C VAL A 88 -11.77 1.30 4.64
N HIS A 89 -12.39 1.16 5.81
CA HIS A 89 -13.63 1.86 6.13
C HIS A 89 -13.46 3.37 6.15
N ALA A 90 -12.38 3.89 6.76
CA ALA A 90 -12.08 5.31 6.78
C ALA A 90 -11.86 5.89 5.36
N LEU A 91 -11.11 5.19 4.51
CA LEU A 91 -10.88 5.55 3.11
C LEU A 91 -12.17 5.57 2.29
N LYS A 92 -13.02 4.54 2.43
CA LYS A 92 -14.33 4.51 1.76
C LYS A 92 -15.23 5.65 2.21
N LYS A 93 -15.18 6.04 3.49
CA LYS A 93 -15.99 7.15 4.03
C LYS A 93 -15.65 8.50 3.41
N VAL A 94 -14.39 8.70 2.99
CA VAL A 94 -13.93 9.93 2.30
C VAL A 94 -13.97 9.81 0.78
N GLY A 95 -14.62 8.77 0.24
CA GLY A 95 -14.84 8.61 -1.20
C GLY A 95 -13.71 7.93 -1.98
N SER A 96 -12.74 7.32 -1.30
CA SER A 96 -11.67 6.56 -1.96
C SER A 96 -12.20 5.28 -2.63
N ASP A 97 -11.75 5.00 -3.85
CA ASP A 97 -11.96 3.72 -4.56
C ASP A 97 -10.95 2.64 -4.12
N VAL A 98 -10.77 2.51 -2.80
CA VAL A 98 -9.83 1.54 -2.22
C VAL A 98 -10.29 0.11 -2.50
N LYS A 99 -9.39 -0.70 -3.05
CA LYS A 99 -9.60 -2.15 -3.19
C LYS A 99 -9.18 -2.87 -1.91
N PHE A 100 -9.94 -3.90 -1.53
CA PHE A 100 -9.63 -4.72 -0.37
C PHE A 100 -9.87 -6.19 -0.67
N THR A 101 -8.82 -7.01 -0.52
CA THR A 101 -8.88 -8.46 -0.69
C THR A 101 -8.60 -9.12 0.66
N ILE A 102 -9.54 -9.98 1.08
CA ILE A 102 -9.41 -10.81 2.26
C ILE A 102 -9.28 -12.25 1.80
N TYR A 103 -8.20 -12.91 2.19
CA TYR A 103 -8.02 -14.34 1.94
C TYR A 103 -8.63 -15.12 3.11
N PRO A 104 -9.72 -15.89 2.87
CA PRO A 104 -10.52 -16.48 3.95
C PRO A 104 -9.75 -17.52 4.77
N ASP A 105 -8.78 -18.19 4.15
CA ASP A 105 -8.02 -19.27 4.79
C ASP A 105 -6.61 -18.87 5.20
N ALA A 106 -6.12 -17.72 4.76
CA ALA A 106 -4.78 -17.26 5.10
C ALA A 106 -4.72 -16.75 6.54
N GLY A 107 -3.62 -17.10 7.22
CA GLY A 107 -3.21 -16.49 8.49
C GLY A 107 -2.41 -15.21 8.25
N HIS A 108 -1.36 -15.00 9.04
CA HIS A 108 -0.51 -13.82 8.89
C HIS A 108 0.14 -13.73 7.49
N ASP A 109 0.58 -14.87 6.95
CA ASP A 109 1.08 -14.96 5.58
C ASP A 109 -0.06 -14.86 4.56
N SER A 110 -0.48 -13.62 4.31
CA SER A 110 -1.34 -13.22 3.21
C SER A 110 -0.56 -12.65 2.02
N TRP A 111 0.76 -12.53 2.16
CA TRP A 111 1.64 -11.98 1.14
C TRP A 111 2.03 -13.02 0.09
N THR A 112 2.16 -14.31 0.45
CA THR A 112 2.46 -15.36 -0.53
C THR A 112 1.40 -15.40 -1.62
N GLU A 113 0.12 -15.40 -1.25
CA GLU A 113 -0.98 -15.36 -2.22
C GLU A 113 -1.03 -14.02 -2.98
N SER A 114 -0.80 -12.89 -2.29
CA SER A 114 -0.82 -11.56 -2.91
C SER A 114 0.29 -11.34 -3.94
N TYR A 115 1.52 -11.79 -3.66
CA TYR A 115 2.64 -11.65 -4.59
C TYR A 115 2.65 -12.74 -5.67
N ASN A 116 1.96 -13.86 -5.46
CA ASN A 116 1.71 -14.83 -6.54
C ASN A 116 0.50 -14.43 -7.43
N ASN A 117 -0.19 -13.34 -7.11
CA ASN A 117 -1.32 -12.85 -7.88
C ASN A 117 -0.84 -11.92 -9.03
N PRO A 118 -0.85 -12.37 -10.30
CA PRO A 118 -0.44 -11.52 -11.44
C PRO A 118 -1.30 -10.25 -11.58
N GLU A 119 -2.55 -10.26 -11.09
CA GLU A 119 -3.44 -9.11 -11.15
C GLU A 119 -2.96 -7.94 -10.29
N LEU A 120 -2.19 -8.19 -9.23
CA LEU A 120 -1.57 -7.13 -8.44
C LEU A 120 -0.64 -6.29 -9.33
N TYR A 121 0.26 -6.95 -10.06
CA TYR A 121 1.22 -6.26 -10.93
C TYR A 121 0.54 -5.59 -12.12
N ASN A 122 -0.42 -6.28 -12.75
CA ASN A 122 -1.24 -5.71 -13.83
C ASN A 122 -2.00 -4.47 -13.35
N TRP A 123 -2.50 -4.48 -12.12
CA TRP A 123 -3.19 -3.33 -11.53
C TRP A 123 -2.23 -2.19 -11.19
N LEU A 124 -1.08 -2.46 -10.58
CA LEU A 124 -0.07 -1.43 -10.30
C LEU A 124 0.34 -0.70 -11.59
N LEU A 125 0.64 -1.44 -12.66
CA LEU A 125 1.10 -0.89 -13.94
C LEU A 125 0.06 -0.04 -14.69
N LYS A 126 -1.22 -0.07 -14.30
CA LYS A 126 -2.26 0.82 -14.84
C LYS A 126 -2.19 2.23 -14.24
N HIS A 127 -1.54 2.40 -13.09
CA HIS A 127 -1.47 3.67 -12.39
C HIS A 127 -0.18 4.41 -12.71
N LYS A 128 -0.33 5.72 -12.89
CA LYS A 128 0.76 6.68 -12.97
C LYS A 128 0.46 7.84 -12.05
N GLN A 129 1.47 8.32 -11.36
CA GLN A 129 1.39 9.61 -10.69
C GLN A 129 1.51 10.71 -11.77
N PRO A 130 0.61 11.71 -11.80
CA PRO A 130 0.82 12.90 -12.61
C PRO A 130 2.17 13.50 -12.24
N ASN A 131 3.02 13.82 -13.23
CA ASN A 131 4.36 14.34 -12.98
C ASN A 131 4.31 15.47 -11.93
N PRO A 132 5.07 15.38 -10.82
CA PRO A 132 5.17 16.46 -9.85
C PRO A 132 5.77 17.74 -10.44
#